data_AF-A0A284RVK1-F1
#
_entry.id   AF-A0A284RVK1-F1
#
_cell.length_a   1.000
_cell.length_b   1.000
_cell.length_c   1.000
_cell.angle_alpha   90.00
_cell.angle_beta   90.00
_cell.angle_gamma   90.00
#
_symmetry.space_group_name_H-M   'P 1'
#
loop_
_entity.id
_entity.type
_entity.pdbx_description
1 polymer ?
#
loop_
_entity_poly.entity_id
_entity_poly.type
_entity_poly.pdbx_seq_one_letter_code
_entity_poly.pdbx_strand_id
1 'polypeptide(L)'
;MERLASSDAQFLISSSPVRSEEILPHPDVTQISPTVLHYTDLTRLIPSTVLEENLQIVLCESQAREQYWKSRTVDLQSGFVLQELYCKKVHRQLAQKEKRNGKGRSQQLNRDGMPRLLTSNDFYDRVIDHEETAIHEEEEKKACRDVRESHSKAMALWRKKDDQRKARNKKKMEQ
;
A
#
# COMPACT_ATOMS: atom_id res chain seq x y z
N MET A 1 -0.05 -4.08 21.46
CA MET A 1 0.49 -4.69 20.22
C MET A 1 -0.16 -6.03 19.92
N GLU A 2 -0.27 -6.97 20.86
CA GLU A 2 -0.92 -8.28 20.63
C GLU A 2 -2.35 -8.20 20.06
N ARG A 3 -3.20 -7.28 20.54
CA ARG A 3 -4.58 -7.17 20.05
C ARG A 3 -4.69 -6.77 18.57
N LEU A 4 -3.71 -6.05 18.02
CA LEU A 4 -3.68 -5.74 16.58
C LEU A 4 -3.13 -6.90 15.75
N ALA A 5 -2.26 -7.73 16.32
CA ALA A 5 -1.74 -8.90 15.63
C ALA A 5 -2.83 -9.97 15.41
N SER A 6 -3.85 -9.99 16.27
CA SER A 6 -5.02 -10.89 16.14
C SER A 6 -6.18 -10.31 15.33
N SER A 7 -6.06 -9.09 14.77
CA SER A 7 -7.12 -8.46 13.99
C SER A 7 -6.78 -8.41 12.51
N ASP A 8 -7.77 -8.07 11.68
CA ASP A 8 -7.59 -7.89 10.24
C ASP A 8 -6.59 -6.77 9.89
N ALA A 9 -6.20 -5.94 10.87
CA ALA A 9 -5.20 -4.90 10.75
C ALA A 9 -3.76 -5.36 11.07
N GLN A 10 -3.52 -6.68 11.19
CA GLN A 10 -2.19 -7.25 11.47
C GLN A 10 -1.12 -6.77 10.49
N PHE A 11 -1.50 -6.54 9.23
CA PHE A 11 -0.58 -6.09 8.17
C PHE A 11 0.10 -4.75 8.49
N LEU A 12 -0.51 -3.90 9.34
CA LEU A 12 0.08 -2.62 9.76
C LEU A 12 1.31 -2.79 10.66
N ILE A 13 1.44 -3.92 11.35
CA ILE A 13 2.57 -4.24 12.23
C ILE A 13 3.53 -5.22 11.55
N SER A 14 3.07 -5.92 10.52
CA SER A 14 3.89 -6.87 9.78
C SER A 14 4.98 -6.15 8.98
N SER A 15 6.16 -6.76 8.88
CA SER A 15 7.23 -6.30 7.99
C SER A 15 6.98 -6.64 6.51
N SER A 16 5.87 -7.32 6.21
CA SER A 16 5.50 -7.73 4.86
C SER A 16 4.86 -6.58 4.09
N PRO A 17 5.08 -6.48 2.76
CA PRO A 17 4.40 -5.47 1.94
C PRO A 17 2.89 -5.68 1.93
N VAL A 18 2.13 -4.58 1.92
CA VAL A 18 0.67 -4.59 1.87
C VAL A 18 0.17 -5.32 0.62
N ARG A 19 -0.79 -6.23 0.81
CA ARG A 19 -1.40 -7.03 -0.26
C ARG A 19 -2.73 -6.44 -0.74
N SER A 20 -3.16 -6.86 -1.91
CA SER A 20 -4.46 -6.41 -2.44
C SER A 20 -5.67 -6.88 -1.64
N GLU A 21 -5.54 -7.99 -0.90
CA GLU A 21 -6.58 -8.61 -0.07
C GLU A 21 -6.74 -7.96 1.32
N GLU A 22 -5.76 -7.16 1.75
CA GLU A 22 -5.74 -6.50 3.05
C GLU A 22 -6.57 -5.22 3.00
N ILE A 23 -7.79 -5.26 3.53
CA ILE A 23 -8.73 -4.15 3.48
C ILE A 23 -8.83 -3.53 4.88
N LEU A 24 -8.68 -2.21 4.97
CA LEU A 24 -8.97 -1.49 6.21
C LEU A 24 -10.49 -1.40 6.43
N PRO A 25 -10.96 -1.54 7.67
CA PRO A 25 -12.37 -1.32 7.99
C PRO A 25 -12.78 0.09 7.57
N HIS A 26 -13.94 0.20 6.90
CA HIS A 26 -14.50 1.49 6.52
C HIS A 26 -14.87 2.27 7.79
N PRO A 27 -14.40 3.51 7.96
CA PRO A 27 -14.81 4.32 9.10
C PRO A 27 -16.31 4.60 9.00
N ASP A 28 -17.04 4.38 10.10
CA ASP A 28 -18.46 4.74 10.17
C ASP A 28 -18.57 6.28 10.18
N VAL A 29 -19.03 6.85 9.06
CA VAL A 29 -19.22 8.29 8.93
C VAL A 29 -20.67 8.64 9.24
N THR A 30 -20.87 9.34 10.35
CA THR A 30 -22.19 9.87 10.73
C THR A 30 -22.60 10.99 9.79
N GLN A 31 -23.87 11.03 9.40
CA GLN A 31 -24.43 12.13 8.61
C GLN A 31 -24.36 13.44 9.40
N ILE A 32 -23.82 14.49 8.78
CA ILE A 32 -23.80 15.83 9.36
C ILE A 32 -25.09 16.53 8.95
N SER A 33 -25.77 17.16 9.92
CA SER A 33 -26.93 18.01 9.62
C SER A 33 -26.51 19.23 8.80
N PRO A 34 -27.37 19.74 7.90
CA PRO A 34 -27.06 20.92 7.10
C PRO A 34 -26.75 22.13 7.99
N THR A 35 -25.79 22.94 7.59
CA THR A 35 -25.47 24.21 8.25
C THR A 35 -26.53 25.24 7.90
N VAL A 36 -27.59 25.30 8.69
CA VAL A 36 -28.63 26.31 8.58
C VAL A 36 -28.39 27.38 9.64
N LEU A 37 -28.57 28.65 9.24
CA LEU A 37 -28.55 29.76 10.18
C LEU A 37 -29.84 29.73 11.00
N HIS A 38 -29.79 29.12 12.19
CA HIS A 38 -30.90 29.10 13.13
C HIS A 38 -30.95 30.41 13.93
N TYR A 39 -32.15 30.83 14.33
CA TYR A 39 -32.33 31.94 15.28
C TYR A 39 -31.72 33.28 14.84
N THR A 40 -31.66 33.53 13.53
CA THR A 40 -31.18 34.82 12.98
C THR A 40 -31.98 36.00 13.49
N ASP A 41 -33.25 35.79 13.82
CA ASP A 41 -34.14 36.83 14.30
C ASP A 41 -33.78 37.23 15.75
N LEU A 42 -33.43 36.25 16.58
CA LEU A 42 -32.99 36.44 17.97
C LEU A 42 -31.62 37.13 18.06
N THR A 43 -30.74 36.86 17.09
CA THR A 43 -29.41 37.50 17.03
C THR A 43 -29.42 38.90 16.43
N ARG A 44 -30.51 39.30 15.76
CA ARG A 44 -30.68 40.65 15.18
C ARG A 44 -31.51 41.60 16.04
N LEU A 45 -32.21 41.07 17.03
CA LEU A 45 -32.95 41.87 18.00
C LEU A 45 -32.01 42.77 18.81
N ILE A 46 -32.48 43.97 19.12
CA ILE A 46 -31.79 44.89 20.01
C ILE A 46 -32.16 44.49 21.44
N PRO A 47 -31.20 44.06 22.27
CA PRO A 47 -31.48 43.66 23.64
C PRO A 47 -31.90 44.87 24.47
N SER A 48 -32.95 44.70 25.27
CA SER A 48 -33.48 45.72 26.17
C SER A 48 -32.89 45.62 27.58
N THR A 49 -32.42 44.42 27.96
CA THR A 49 -31.84 44.14 29.27
C THR A 49 -30.43 43.56 29.15
N VAL A 50 -29.62 43.74 30.21
CA VAL A 50 -28.25 43.17 30.30
C VAL A 50 -28.27 41.64 30.21
N LEU A 51 -29.33 40.99 30.71
CA LEU A 51 -29.47 39.54 30.62
C LEU A 51 -29.67 39.10 29.17
N GLU A 52 -30.51 39.79 28.41
CA GLU A 52 -30.74 39.51 26.98
C GLU A 52 -29.46 39.66 26.17
N GLU A 53 -28.68 40.71 26.42
CA GLU A 53 -27.37 40.92 25.79
C GLU A 53 -26.42 39.74 26.04
N ASN A 54 -26.29 39.31 27.30
CA ASN A 54 -25.45 38.15 27.66
C ASN A 54 -25.94 36.86 26.99
N LEU A 55 -27.25 36.63 26.93
CA LEU A 55 -27.82 35.46 26.25
C LEU A 55 -27.56 35.48 24.74
N GLN A 56 -27.64 36.65 24.12
CA GLN A 56 -27.35 36.85 22.70
C GLN A 56 -25.86 36.58 22.39
N ILE A 57 -24.95 37.03 23.26
CA ILE A 57 -23.51 36.73 23.16
C ILE A 57 -23.27 35.22 23.24
N VAL A 58 -23.78 34.55 24.27
CA VAL A 58 -23.60 33.10 24.47
C VAL A 58 -24.21 32.31 23.31
N LEU A 59 -25.36 32.75 22.78
CA LEU A 59 -25.98 32.13 21.60
C LEU A 59 -25.06 32.24 20.38
N CYS A 60 -24.56 33.45 20.07
CA CYS A 60 -23.63 33.68 18.96
C CYS A 60 -22.36 32.82 19.10
N GLU A 61 -21.76 32.76 20.28
CA GLU A 61 -20.57 31.93 20.55
C GLU A 61 -20.86 30.43 20.35
N SER A 62 -22.02 29.96 20.83
CA SER A 62 -22.42 28.56 20.68
C SER A 62 -22.62 28.19 19.20
N GLN A 63 -23.23 29.09 18.41
CA GLN A 63 -23.45 28.91 16.98
C GLN A 63 -22.15 28.92 16.19
N ALA A 64 -21.24 29.85 16.49
CA ALA A 64 -19.92 29.90 15.87
C ALA A 64 -19.12 28.62 16.15
N ARG A 65 -19.19 28.10 17.39
CA ARG A 65 -18.54 26.84 17.77
C ARG A 65 -19.15 25.64 17.04
N GLU A 66 -20.47 25.57 16.92
CA GLU A 66 -21.14 24.50 16.17
C GLU A 66 -20.75 24.54 14.68
N GLN A 67 -20.77 25.73 14.06
CA GLN A 67 -20.36 25.91 12.67
C GLN A 67 -18.91 25.47 12.44
N TYR A 68 -18.01 25.82 13.36
CA TYR A 68 -16.62 25.39 13.32
C TYR A 68 -16.49 23.85 13.31
N TRP A 69 -17.16 23.17 14.24
CA TRP A 69 -17.10 21.70 14.32
C TRP A 69 -17.75 21.02 13.13
N LYS A 70 -18.87 21.55 12.62
CA LYS A 70 -19.48 21.05 11.39
C LYS A 70 -18.53 21.19 10.20
N SER A 71 -17.95 22.36 10.00
CA SER A 71 -16.97 22.59 8.93
C SER A 71 -15.78 21.64 9.05
N ARG A 72 -15.22 21.50 10.25
CA ARG A 72 -14.09 20.60 10.50
C ARG A 72 -14.44 19.14 10.21
N THR A 73 -15.67 18.73 10.53
CA THR A 73 -16.13 17.36 10.26
C THR A 73 -16.31 17.13 8.77
N VAL A 74 -16.83 18.11 8.01
CA VAL A 74 -16.91 18.05 6.55
C VAL A 74 -15.52 17.91 5.93
N ASP A 75 -14.55 18.68 6.40
CA ASP A 75 -13.16 18.58 5.92
C ASP A 75 -12.60 17.17 6.14
N LEU A 76 -12.77 16.62 7.34
CA LEU A 76 -12.32 15.26 7.68
C LEU A 76 -13.02 14.20 6.82
N GLN A 77 -14.34 14.28 6.68
CA GLN A 77 -15.12 13.34 5.85
C GLN A 77 -14.70 13.41 4.38
N SER A 78 -14.47 14.61 3.84
CA SER A 78 -13.98 14.77 2.47
C SER A 78 -12.59 14.15 2.28
N GLY A 79 -11.69 14.32 3.27
CA GLY A 79 -10.38 13.67 3.29
C GLY A 79 -10.48 12.14 3.31
N PHE A 80 -11.38 11.57 4.12
CA PHE A 80 -11.61 10.13 4.16
C PHE A 80 -12.13 9.58 2.82
N VAL A 81 -13.07 10.27 2.18
CA VAL A 81 -13.58 9.86 0.85
C VAL A 81 -12.46 9.85 -0.19
N LEU A 82 -11.62 10.88 -0.22
CA LEU A 82 -10.48 10.94 -1.13
C LEU A 82 -9.47 9.82 -0.86
N GLN A 83 -9.15 9.57 0.41
CA GLN A 83 -8.26 8.50 0.82
C GLN A 83 -8.81 7.13 0.41
N GLU A 84 -10.12 6.90 0.59
CA GLU A 84 -10.76 5.65 0.18
C GLU A 84 -10.67 5.42 -1.33
N LEU A 85 -10.95 6.45 -2.13
CA LEU A 85 -10.81 6.38 -3.59
C LEU A 85 -9.37 6.09 -4.01
N TYR A 86 -8.40 6.73 -3.35
CA TYR A 86 -6.99 6.48 -3.59
C TYR A 86 -6.59 5.04 -3.23
N CYS A 87 -6.94 4.58 -2.04
CA CYS A 87 -6.67 3.20 -1.59
C CYS A 87 -7.29 2.19 -2.56
N LYS A 88 -8.55 2.37 -2.98
CA LYS A 88 -9.20 1.52 -4.00
C LYS A 88 -8.39 1.46 -5.29
N LYS A 89 -7.84 2.58 -5.75
CA LYS A 89 -6.97 2.62 -6.94
C LYS A 89 -5.67 1.84 -6.73
N VAL A 90 -5.01 2.02 -5.58
CA VAL A 90 -3.77 1.32 -5.23
C VAL A 90 -4.01 -0.18 -5.13
N HIS A 91 -5.05 -0.64 -4.43
CA HIS A 91 -5.38 -2.07 -4.31
C HIS A 91 -5.64 -2.71 -5.67
N ARG A 92 -6.33 -2.01 -6.61
CA ARG A 92 -6.51 -2.51 -7.98
C ARG A 92 -5.19 -2.70 -8.72
N GLN A 93 -4.26 -1.76 -8.57
CA GLN A 93 -2.94 -1.85 -9.20
C GLN A 93 -2.11 -2.98 -8.58
N LEU A 94 -2.16 -3.14 -7.25
CA LEU A 94 -1.52 -4.25 -6.55
C LEU A 94 -2.07 -5.59 -7.02
N ALA A 95 -3.40 -5.76 -7.05
CA ALA A 95 -4.04 -6.98 -7.53
C ALA A 95 -3.61 -7.33 -8.97
N GLN A 96 -3.49 -6.34 -9.85
CA GLN A 96 -3.03 -6.56 -11.22
C GLN A 96 -1.55 -7.00 -11.26
N LYS A 97 -0.69 -6.37 -10.45
CA LYS A 97 0.73 -6.71 -10.37
C LYS A 97 0.96 -8.09 -9.77
N GLU A 98 0.24 -8.43 -8.71
CA GLU A 98 0.26 -9.76 -8.08
C GLU A 98 -0.19 -10.84 -9.07
N LYS A 99 -1.28 -10.62 -9.81
CA LYS A 99 -1.72 -11.52 -10.89
C LYS A 99 -0.70 -11.68 -12.01
N ARG A 100 0.01 -10.61 -12.39
CA ARG A 100 1.06 -10.65 -13.41
C ARG A 100 2.29 -11.43 -12.94
N ASN A 101 2.68 -11.25 -11.67
CA ASN A 101 3.83 -11.96 -11.09
C ASN A 101 3.54 -13.44 -10.84
N GLY A 102 2.28 -13.80 -10.55
CA GLY A 102 1.87 -15.19 -10.39
C GLY A 102 1.76 -15.97 -11.70
N LYS A 103 1.61 -15.29 -12.84
CA LYS A 103 1.67 -15.92 -14.16
C LYS A 103 3.14 -15.98 -14.60
N GLY A 104 3.77 -17.14 -14.42
CA GLY A 104 5.06 -17.43 -15.04
C GLY A 104 5.03 -17.10 -16.53
N ARG A 105 6.19 -16.84 -17.14
CA ARG A 105 6.29 -16.72 -18.60
C ARG A 105 5.68 -17.99 -19.20
N SER A 106 4.52 -17.84 -19.84
CA SER A 106 3.91 -18.93 -20.58
C SER A 106 4.86 -19.27 -21.72
N GLN A 107 5.68 -20.31 -21.55
CA GLN A 107 6.45 -20.96 -22.60
C GLN A 107 5.49 -21.83 -23.44
N GLN A 108 4.35 -21.28 -23.85
CA GLN A 108 3.44 -21.99 -24.74
C GLN A 108 4.06 -22.08 -26.13
N LEU A 109 4.22 -23.31 -26.62
CA LEU A 109 4.68 -23.64 -27.97
C LEU A 109 3.83 -22.94 -29.06
N ASN A 110 2.54 -22.73 -28.76
CA ASN A 110 1.58 -22.05 -29.63
C ASN A 110 1.05 -20.77 -28.97
N ARG A 111 1.78 -19.66 -29.15
CA ARG A 111 1.41 -18.34 -28.60
C ARG A 111 0.23 -17.68 -29.33
N ASP A 112 -0.06 -18.12 -30.54
CA ASP A 112 -1.09 -17.60 -31.44
C ASP A 112 -2.50 -18.19 -31.18
N GLY A 113 -2.61 -19.25 -30.38
CA GLY A 113 -3.89 -19.84 -30.00
C GLY A 113 -4.64 -20.55 -31.14
N MET A 114 -4.01 -20.68 -32.31
CA MET A 114 -4.58 -21.36 -33.46
C MET A 114 -4.33 -22.87 -33.37
N PRO A 115 -5.32 -23.72 -33.67
CA PRO A 115 -5.12 -25.16 -33.74
C PRO A 115 -4.14 -25.47 -34.88
N ARG A 116 -3.09 -26.21 -34.56
CA ARG A 116 -2.07 -26.65 -35.53
C ARG A 116 -2.10 -28.16 -35.64
N LEU A 117 -1.80 -28.64 -36.85
CA LEU A 117 -1.69 -30.06 -37.11
C LEU A 117 -0.39 -30.60 -36.51
N LEU A 118 -0.50 -31.47 -35.49
CA LEU A 118 0.67 -31.98 -34.76
C LEU A 118 1.60 -32.87 -35.61
N THR A 119 1.15 -33.30 -36.79
CA THR A 119 1.91 -34.14 -37.70
C THR A 119 2.68 -33.38 -38.76
N SER A 120 2.55 -32.05 -38.85
CA SER A 120 3.35 -31.26 -39.80
C SER A 120 4.79 -31.13 -39.33
N ASN A 121 5.77 -31.24 -40.25
CA ASN A 121 7.19 -31.01 -39.94
C ASN A 121 7.43 -29.66 -39.24
N ASP A 122 6.72 -28.61 -39.67
CA ASP A 122 6.77 -27.27 -39.04
C ASP A 122 6.41 -27.26 -37.54
N PHE A 123 5.64 -28.24 -37.06
CA PHE A 123 5.32 -28.38 -35.64
C PHE A 123 6.44 -29.11 -34.91
N TYR A 124 6.99 -30.17 -35.51
CA TYR A 124 8.13 -30.90 -34.96
C TYR A 124 9.36 -30.00 -34.80
N ASP A 125 9.72 -29.22 -35.82
CA ASP A 125 10.86 -28.30 -35.75
C ASP A 125 10.70 -27.30 -34.59
N ARG A 126 9.48 -26.80 -34.37
CA ARG A 126 9.18 -25.88 -33.24
C ARG A 126 9.24 -26.56 -31.88
N VAL A 127 8.92 -27.85 -31.79
CA VAL A 127 9.07 -28.60 -30.53
C VAL A 127 10.56 -28.74 -30.21
N ILE A 128 11.39 -29.04 -31.21
CA ILE A 128 12.84 -29.13 -31.05
C ILE A 128 13.41 -27.78 -30.61
N ASP A 129 13.09 -26.69 -31.30
CA ASP A 129 13.53 -25.34 -30.91
C ASP A 129 13.09 -24.97 -29.48
N HIS A 130 11.88 -25.37 -29.09
CA HIS A 130 11.36 -25.13 -27.74
C HIS A 130 12.10 -25.92 -26.67
N GLU A 131 12.41 -27.19 -26.94
CA GLU A 131 13.20 -28.04 -26.04
C GLU A 131 14.64 -27.53 -25.90
N GLU A 132 15.29 -27.17 -27.01
CA GLU A 132 16.64 -26.60 -27.00
C GLU A 132 16.70 -25.28 -26.24
N THR A 133 15.74 -24.38 -26.47
CA THR A 133 15.65 -23.11 -25.74
C THR A 133 15.34 -23.32 -24.25
N ALA A 134 14.51 -24.30 -23.90
CA ALA A 134 14.24 -24.64 -22.50
C ALA A 134 15.48 -25.18 -21.77
N ILE A 135 16.25 -26.05 -22.42
CA ILE A 135 17.52 -26.57 -21.91
C ILE A 135 18.51 -25.42 -21.70
N HIS A 136 18.71 -24.57 -22.71
CA HIS A 136 19.60 -23.42 -22.62
C HIS A 136 19.20 -22.47 -21.49
N GLU A 137 17.91 -22.16 -21.34
CA GLU A 137 17.41 -21.34 -20.24
C GLU A 137 17.68 -21.97 -18.86
N GLU A 138 17.57 -23.30 -18.75
CA GLU A 138 17.83 -23.99 -17.48
C GLU A 138 19.33 -23.97 -17.13
N GLU A 139 20.21 -24.14 -18.11
CA GLU A 139 21.65 -24.01 -17.96
C GLU A 139 22.05 -22.59 -17.54
N GLU A 140 21.50 -21.56 -18.18
CA GLU A 140 21.73 -20.16 -17.78
C GLU A 140 21.26 -19.88 -16.35
N LYS A 141 20.09 -20.41 -15.97
CA LYS A 141 19.56 -20.29 -14.59
C LYS A 141 20.49 -20.98 -13.58
N LYS A 142 21.03 -22.16 -13.91
CA LYS A 142 22.00 -22.87 -13.06
C LYS A 142 23.30 -22.08 -12.93
N ALA A 143 23.88 -21.64 -14.04
CA ALA A 143 25.10 -20.82 -14.04
C ALA A 143 24.92 -19.53 -13.22
N CYS A 144 23.78 -18.86 -13.37
CA CYS A 144 23.48 -17.64 -12.61
C CYS A 144 23.35 -17.91 -11.11
N ARG A 145 22.76 -19.05 -10.70
CA ARG A 145 22.72 -19.48 -9.30
C ARG A 145 24.12 -19.74 -8.76
N ASP A 146 24.97 -20.44 -9.50
CA ASP A 146 26.34 -20.76 -9.07
C ASP A 146 27.21 -19.51 -8.91
N VAL A 147 27.08 -18.54 -9.82
CA VAL A 147 27.73 -17.22 -9.71
C VAL A 147 27.21 -16.48 -8.46
N ARG A 148 25.91 -16.52 -8.20
CA ARG A 148 25.33 -15.86 -7.02
C ARG A 148 25.80 -16.50 -5.72
N GLU A 149 25.90 -17.82 -5.67
CA GLU A 149 26.40 -18.54 -4.50
C GLU A 149 27.89 -18.30 -4.25
N SER A 150 28.72 -18.35 -5.29
CA SER A 150 30.15 -18.05 -5.17
C SER A 150 30.38 -16.61 -4.71
N HIS A 151 29.65 -15.65 -5.28
CA HIS A 151 29.68 -14.26 -4.84
C HIS A 151 29.23 -14.10 -3.38
N SER A 152 28.15 -14.77 -2.96
CA SER A 152 27.67 -14.75 -1.57
C SER A 152 28.73 -15.28 -0.59
N LYS A 153 29.38 -16.40 -0.93
CA LYS A 153 30.48 -16.99 -0.13
C LYS A 153 31.67 -16.04 -0.03
N ALA A 154 32.09 -15.43 -1.14
CA ALA A 154 33.18 -14.45 -1.17
C ALA A 154 32.86 -13.21 -0.31
N MET A 155 31.65 -12.68 -0.42
CA MET A 155 31.17 -11.56 0.39
C MET A 155 31.12 -11.88 1.88
N ALA A 156 30.71 -13.10 2.26
CA ALA A 156 30.71 -13.52 3.66
C ALA A 156 32.13 -13.59 4.25
N LEU A 157 33.09 -14.11 3.49
CA LEU A 157 34.51 -14.12 3.90
C LEU A 157 35.08 -12.71 4.00
N TRP A 158 34.75 -11.83 3.05
CA TRP A 158 35.18 -10.43 3.08
C TRP A 158 34.62 -9.70 4.30
N ARG A 159 33.32 -9.85 4.61
CA ARG A 159 32.68 -9.25 5.80
C ARG A 159 33.40 -9.66 7.09
N LYS A 160 33.67 -10.97 7.27
CA LYS A 160 34.41 -11.45 8.45
C LYS A 160 35.79 -10.79 8.60
N LYS A 161 36.54 -10.65 7.49
CA LYS A 161 37.84 -9.97 7.49
C LYS A 161 37.71 -8.47 7.78
N ASP A 162 36.68 -7.82 7.25
CA ASP A 162 36.43 -6.40 7.48
C ASP A 162 36.04 -6.11 8.93
N ASP A 163 35.22 -6.97 9.54
CA ASP A 163 34.86 -6.87 10.96
C ASP A 163 36.08 -7.02 11.86
N GLN A 164 36.99 -7.97 11.56
CA GLN A 164 38.26 -8.11 12.26
C GLN A 164 39.14 -6.86 12.11
N ARG A 165 39.21 -6.29 10.89
CA ARG A 165 39.95 -5.04 10.63
C ARG A 165 39.38 -3.88 11.42
N LYS A 166 38.05 -3.70 11.43
CA LYS A 166 37.36 -2.66 12.19
C LYS A 166 37.58 -2.82 13.69
N ALA A 167 37.48 -4.03 14.23
CA ALA A 167 37.75 -4.32 15.63
C ALA A 167 39.19 -3.98 16.04
N ARG A 168 40.17 -4.32 15.17
CA ARG A 168 41.58 -3.94 15.39
C ARG A 168 41.79 -2.43 15.37
N ASN A 169 41.16 -1.74 14.43
CA ASN A 169 41.26 -0.27 14.34
C ASN A 169 40.61 0.41 15.55
N LYS A 170 39.46 -0.11 16.02
CA LYS A 170 38.81 0.38 17.25
C LYS A 170 39.72 0.23 18.47
N LYS A 171 40.33 -0.95 18.66
CA LYS A 171 41.30 -1.18 19.74
C LYS A 171 42.53 -0.26 19.69
N LYS A 172 42.97 0.14 18.49
CA LYS A 172 44.07 1.11 18.32
C LYS A 172 43.68 2.55 18.62
N MET A 173 42.42 2.92 18.45
CA MET A 173 41.91 4.27 18.74
C MET A 173 41.60 4.47 20.22
N GLU A 174 41.41 3.38 20.97
CA GLU A 174 41.11 3.37 22.41
C GLU A 174 42.38 3.25 23.29
N GLN A 175 43.57 3.12 22.67
CA GLN A 175 44.88 3.20 23.31
C GLN A 175 45.49 4.58 23.07
#